data_AF-A0A1F8DZM8-F1
#
_entry.id   AF-A0A1F8DZM8-F1
#
_cell.length_a   1.000
_cell.length_b   1.000
_cell.length_c   1.000
_cell.angle_alpha   90.00
_cell.angle_beta   90.00
_cell.angle_gamma   90.00
#
_symmetry.space_group_name_H-M   'P 1'
#
loop_
_entity.id
_entity.type
_entity.pdbx_description
1 polymer ?
#
loop_
_entity_poly.entity_id
_entity_poly.type
_entity_poly.pdbx_seq_one_letter_code
_entity_poly.pdbx_strand_id
1 'polypeptide(L)'
;MKLFTQPIKFCIVVATVTLGIDLFWHTFATHPMESFDYFTVKWLLAFFVATVFINRPNVVIGAKANYFRNAAFAGVFSFLMSFYYRWWEFAMGAPLGSRAPEINFIAPSHMILFVIVWFLAHASFFFVGLWVANKVIKKA
;
A
#
# COMPACT_ATOMS: atom_id res chain seq x y z
N MET A 1 2.99 26.97 -14.87
CA MET A 1 2.29 25.91 -14.10
C MET A 1 3.33 25.14 -13.29
N LYS A 2 3.26 25.11 -11.95
CA LYS A 2 4.20 24.28 -11.15
C LYS A 2 3.72 22.82 -11.21
N LEU A 3 4.42 21.96 -11.96
CA LEU A 3 4.09 20.54 -12.13
C LEU A 3 4.03 19.77 -10.79
N PHE A 4 4.76 20.19 -9.76
CA PHE A 4 4.80 19.55 -8.45
C PHE A 4 4.14 20.43 -7.37
N THR A 5 2.82 20.38 -7.29
CA THR A 5 2.06 20.98 -6.19
C THR A 5 2.30 20.20 -4.89
N GLN A 6 2.04 20.82 -3.73
CA GLN A 6 2.19 20.14 -2.43
C GLN A 6 1.37 18.84 -2.32
N PRO A 7 0.10 18.78 -2.80
CA PRO A 7 -0.66 17.52 -2.84
C PRO A 7 0.03 16.43 -3.66
N ILE A 8 0.58 16.77 -4.82
CA ILE A 8 1.29 15.79 -5.67
C ILE A 8 2.53 15.27 -4.95
N LYS A 9 3.34 16.16 -4.36
CA LYS A 9 4.52 15.76 -3.57
C LYS A 9 4.15 14.83 -2.42
N PHE A 10 3.08 15.15 -1.70
CA PHE A 10 2.55 14.29 -0.63
C PHE A 10 2.23 12.89 -1.17
N CYS A 11 1.48 12.78 -2.26
CA CYS A 11 1.11 11.48 -2.84
C CYS A 11 2.33 10.68 -3.31
N ILE A 12 3.32 11.34 -3.92
CA ILE A 12 4.59 10.71 -4.34
C ILE A 12 5.34 10.15 -3.12
N VAL A 13 5.43 10.91 -2.03
CA VAL A 13 6.11 10.45 -0.80
C VAL A 13 5.39 9.24 -0.21
N VAL A 14 4.05 9.29 -0.09
CA VAL A 14 3.27 8.15 0.40
C VAL A 14 3.53 6.91 -0.45
N ALA A 15 3.40 7.01 -1.77
CA ALA A 15 3.57 5.88 -2.68
C ALA A 15 5.00 5.29 -2.61
N THR A 16 6.01 6.16 -2.60
CA THR A 16 7.42 5.75 -2.59
C THR A 16 7.83 5.10 -1.27
N VAL A 17 7.39 5.65 -0.13
CA VAL A 17 7.66 5.04 1.18
C VAL A 17 6.93 3.71 1.31
N THR A 18 5.65 3.65 0.91
CA THR A 18 4.87 2.40 0.92
C THR A 18 5.57 1.31 0.11
N LEU A 19 5.97 1.64 -1.12
CA LEU A 19 6.67 0.71 -1.99
C LEU A 19 8.04 0.30 -1.45
N GLY A 20 8.80 1.25 -0.89
CA GLY A 20 10.13 0.96 -0.35
C GLY A 20 10.06 -0.04 0.81
N ILE A 21 9.07 0.09 1.69
CA ILE A 21 8.83 -0.86 2.79
C ILE A 21 8.35 -2.20 2.24
N ASP A 22 7.46 -2.19 1.25
CA ASP A 22 6.95 -3.41 0.60
C ASP A 22 8.06 -4.21 -0.11
N LEU A 23 8.93 -3.53 -0.86
CA LEU A 23 10.08 -4.13 -1.52
C LEU A 23 11.05 -4.74 -0.50
N PHE A 24 11.31 -4.03 0.59
CA PHE A 24 12.11 -4.54 1.70
C PHE A 24 11.46 -5.79 2.30
N TRP A 25 10.17 -5.74 2.61
CA TRP A 25 9.43 -6.90 3.13
C TRP A 25 9.53 -8.09 2.19
N HIS A 26 9.30 -7.90 0.89
CA HIS A 26 9.36 -8.99 -0.07
C HIS A 26 10.76 -9.60 -0.21
N THR A 27 11.80 -8.78 -0.14
CA THR A 27 13.20 -9.22 -0.24
C THR A 27 13.59 -10.13 0.93
N PHE A 28 13.06 -9.90 2.13
CA PHE A 28 13.50 -10.60 3.34
C PHE A 28 12.48 -11.60 3.90
N ALA A 29 11.19 -11.44 3.63
CA ALA A 29 10.12 -12.17 4.28
C ALA A 29 9.24 -13.01 3.34
N THR A 30 9.41 -12.92 2.02
CA THR A 30 8.56 -13.67 1.08
C THR A 30 9.36 -14.43 0.02
N HIS A 31 8.78 -15.49 -0.53
CA HIS A 31 9.30 -16.21 -1.67
C HIS A 31 8.17 -16.80 -2.55
N PRO A 32 8.25 -16.77 -3.89
CA PRO A 32 9.27 -16.08 -4.68
C PRO A 32 9.16 -14.55 -4.58
N MET A 33 10.21 -13.83 -4.97
CA MET A 33 10.19 -12.38 -5.08
C MET A 33 9.18 -11.94 -6.13
N GLU A 34 8.35 -10.94 -5.82
CA GLU A 34 7.42 -10.38 -6.79
C GLU A 34 8.15 -9.67 -7.94
N SER A 35 7.51 -9.63 -9.10
CA SER A 35 8.09 -9.03 -10.30
C SER A 35 7.98 -7.50 -10.28
N PHE A 36 8.82 -6.85 -11.08
CA PHE A 36 8.92 -5.37 -11.11
C PHE A 36 7.62 -4.66 -11.52
N ASP A 37 6.85 -5.27 -12.41
CA ASP A 37 5.52 -4.79 -12.82
C ASP A 37 4.55 -4.75 -11.63
N TYR A 38 4.64 -5.68 -10.68
CA TYR A 38 3.82 -5.68 -9.47
C TYR A 38 4.13 -4.51 -8.56
N PHE A 39 5.41 -4.26 -8.33
CA PHE A 39 5.85 -3.08 -7.58
C PHE A 39 5.38 -1.79 -8.26
N THR A 40 5.38 -1.73 -9.59
CA THR A 40 4.84 -0.58 -10.34
C THR A 40 3.34 -0.40 -10.09
N VAL A 41 2.54 -1.47 -10.16
CA VAL A 41 1.10 -1.41 -9.87
C VAL A 41 0.84 -0.99 -8.42
N LYS A 42 1.58 -1.55 -7.46
CA LYS A 42 1.46 -1.20 -6.04
C LYS A 42 1.79 0.28 -5.79
N TRP A 43 2.81 0.82 -6.45
CA TRP A 43 3.13 2.24 -6.38
C TRP A 43 2.01 3.11 -6.93
N LEU A 44 1.48 2.78 -8.11
CA LEU A 44 0.37 3.50 -8.75
C LEU A 44 -0.89 3.44 -7.87
N LEU A 45 -1.17 2.29 -7.26
CA LEU A 45 -2.29 2.11 -6.36
C LEU A 45 -2.13 2.95 -5.08
N ALA A 46 -0.95 2.94 -4.47
CA ALA A 46 -0.66 3.78 -3.30
C ALA A 46 -0.78 5.27 -3.65
N PHE A 47 -0.28 5.69 -4.82
CA PHE A 47 -0.43 7.04 -5.32
C PHE A 47 -1.91 7.43 -5.52
N PHE A 48 -2.69 6.53 -6.12
CA PHE A 48 -4.12 6.72 -6.35
C PHE A 48 -4.88 6.87 -5.01
N VAL A 49 -4.67 5.95 -4.06
CA VAL A 49 -5.34 6.02 -2.75
C VAL A 49 -4.94 7.28 -1.99
N ALA A 50 -3.66 7.69 -2.05
CA ALA A 50 -3.19 8.95 -1.47
C ALA A 50 -3.82 10.18 -2.14
N THR A 51 -4.03 10.13 -3.45
CA THR A 51 -4.71 11.19 -4.21
C THR A 51 -6.18 11.31 -3.81
N VAL A 52 -6.89 10.18 -3.67
CA VAL A 52 -8.28 10.18 -3.17
C VAL A 52 -8.33 10.69 -1.73
N PHE A 53 -7.37 10.29 -0.89
CA PHE A 53 -7.25 10.78 0.49
C PHE A 53 -7.11 12.30 0.55
N ILE A 54 -6.16 12.87 -0.22
CA ILE A 54 -5.82 14.29 -0.09
C ILE A 54 -6.86 15.22 -0.70
N ASN A 55 -7.65 14.73 -1.65
CA ASN A 55 -8.75 15.48 -2.27
C ASN A 55 -10.06 15.46 -1.47
N ARG A 56 -10.10 14.78 -0.31
CA ARG A 56 -11.27 14.81 0.58
C ARG A 56 -11.40 16.19 1.26
N PRO A 57 -12.63 16.70 1.45
CA PRO A 57 -12.84 17.89 2.26
C PRO A 57 -12.30 17.66 3.67
N ASN A 58 -11.71 18.70 4.27
CA ASN A 58 -11.12 18.69 5.63
C ASN A 58 -9.81 17.92 5.79
N VAL A 59 -9.13 17.54 4.70
CA VAL A 59 -7.75 17.03 4.79
C VAL A 59 -6.77 18.20 4.61
N VAL A 60 -6.01 18.49 5.66
CA VAL A 60 -4.99 19.53 5.68
C VAL A 60 -3.62 18.86 5.74
N ILE A 61 -2.78 19.13 4.73
CA ILE A 61 -1.39 18.65 4.68
C ILE A 61 -0.62 19.19 5.90
N GLY A 62 0.12 18.31 6.59
CA GLY A 62 0.94 18.69 7.73
C GLY A 62 0.15 19.03 9.01
N ALA A 63 -1.17 18.80 9.03
CA ALA A 63 -1.94 18.83 10.27
C ALA A 63 -1.67 17.57 11.13
N LYS A 64 -2.06 17.60 12.41
CA LYS A 64 -1.93 16.45 13.30
C LYS A 64 -2.61 15.23 12.67
N ALA A 65 -1.87 14.11 12.60
CA ALA A 65 -2.37 12.89 11.97
C ALA A 65 -3.65 12.40 12.68
N ASN A 66 -4.74 12.28 11.93
CA ASN A 66 -5.94 11.59 12.39
C ASN A 66 -5.70 10.09 12.17
N TYR A 67 -5.33 9.39 13.24
CA TYR A 67 -4.97 7.97 13.21
C TYR A 67 -6.10 7.09 12.65
N PHE A 68 -7.35 7.33 13.02
CA PHE A 68 -8.50 6.57 12.52
C PHE A 68 -8.70 6.76 11.02
N ARG A 69 -8.64 8.00 10.53
CA ARG A 69 -8.73 8.29 9.09
C ARG A 69 -7.60 7.62 8.32
N ASN A 70 -6.37 7.73 8.81
CA ASN A 70 -5.21 7.14 8.16
C ASN A 70 -5.30 5.61 8.16
N ALA A 71 -5.78 5.00 9.25
CA ALA A 71 -6.01 3.56 9.34
C ALA A 71 -7.10 3.09 8.37
N ALA A 72 -8.19 3.85 8.22
CA ALA A 72 -9.24 3.54 7.25
C ALA A 72 -8.70 3.54 5.81
N PHE A 73 -7.91 4.55 5.42
CA PHE A 73 -7.31 4.61 4.09
C PHE A 73 -6.22 3.56 3.87
N ALA A 74 -5.46 3.22 4.90
CA ALA A 74 -4.55 2.07 4.88
C ALA A 74 -5.30 0.75 4.63
N GLY A 75 -6.45 0.57 5.28
CA GLY A 75 -7.35 -0.56 5.03
C GLY A 75 -7.88 -0.58 3.59
N VAL A 76 -8.27 0.58 3.04
CA VAL A 76 -8.68 0.70 1.62
C VAL A 76 -7.55 0.31 0.68
N PHE A 77 -6.34 0.81 0.91
CA PHE A 77 -5.17 0.43 0.11
C PHE A 77 -4.95 -1.09 0.14
N SER A 78 -4.89 -1.69 1.34
CA SER A 78 -4.68 -3.12 1.46
C SER A 78 -5.80 -3.94 0.84
N PHE A 79 -7.05 -3.49 0.96
CA PHE A 79 -8.19 -4.13 0.32
C PHE A 79 -8.08 -4.10 -1.20
N LEU A 80 -7.80 -2.93 -1.79
CA LEU A 80 -7.66 -2.80 -3.24
C LEU A 80 -6.49 -3.61 -3.79
N MET A 81 -5.40 -3.70 -3.04
CA MET A 81 -4.26 -4.54 -3.39
C MET A 81 -4.66 -6.01 -3.36
N SER A 82 -5.28 -6.51 -2.28
CA SER A 82 -5.78 -7.88 -2.24
C SER A 82 -6.80 -8.17 -3.35
N PHE A 83 -7.70 -7.22 -3.63
CA PHE A 83 -8.68 -7.32 -4.71
C PHE A 83 -8.00 -7.42 -6.07
N TYR A 84 -6.94 -6.66 -6.33
CA TYR A 84 -6.15 -6.76 -7.55
C TYR A 84 -5.58 -8.17 -7.76
N TYR A 85 -5.07 -8.83 -6.71
CA TYR A 85 -4.56 -10.20 -6.81
C TYR A 85 -5.68 -11.17 -7.17
N ARG A 86 -6.83 -11.07 -6.47
CA ARG A 86 -7.99 -11.94 -6.73
C ARG A 86 -8.55 -11.73 -8.14
N TRP A 87 -8.60 -10.47 -8.58
CA TRP A 87 -9.07 -10.11 -9.92
C TRP A 87 -8.14 -10.69 -11.00
N TRP A 88 -6.83 -10.59 -10.81
CA TRP A 88 -5.86 -11.18 -11.73
C TRP A 88 -5.99 -12.71 -11.81
N GLU A 89 -6.11 -13.38 -10.65
CA GLU A 89 -6.29 -14.84 -10.60
C GLU A 89 -7.55 -15.27 -11.35
N PHE A 90 -8.67 -14.57 -11.13
CA PHE A 90 -9.91 -14.79 -11.85
C PHE A 90 -9.75 -14.60 -13.37
N ALA A 91 -9.13 -13.49 -13.79
CA ALA A 91 -8.94 -13.18 -15.21
C ALA A 91 -8.04 -14.18 -15.93
N MET A 92 -7.06 -14.77 -15.22
CA MET A 92 -6.12 -15.75 -15.76
C MET A 92 -6.59 -17.20 -15.61
N GLY A 93 -7.73 -17.45 -14.95
CA GLY A 93 -8.16 -18.81 -14.60
C GLY A 93 -7.19 -19.51 -13.63
N ALA A 94 -6.43 -18.76 -12.84
CA ALA A 94 -5.44 -19.28 -11.92
C ALA A 94 -6.09 -19.68 -10.56
N PRO A 95 -5.52 -20.64 -9.82
CA PRO A 95 -6.02 -21.01 -8.50
C PRO A 95 -6.02 -19.83 -7.53
N LEU A 96 -7.04 -19.77 -6.67
CA LEU A 96 -7.12 -18.75 -5.64
C LEU A 96 -5.91 -18.83 -4.69
N GLY A 97 -5.20 -17.71 -4.51
CA GLY A 97 -4.02 -17.65 -3.64
C GLY A 97 -2.70 -17.95 -4.35
N SER A 98 -2.74 -18.44 -5.60
CA SER A 98 -1.54 -18.76 -6.37
C SER A 98 -0.69 -17.54 -6.73
N ARG A 99 -1.28 -16.33 -6.72
CA ARG A 99 -0.58 -15.12 -7.11
C ARG A 99 0.23 -14.48 -5.99
N ALA A 100 -0.21 -14.63 -4.74
CA ALA A 100 0.50 -14.06 -3.61
C ALA A 100 1.73 -14.94 -3.28
N PRO A 101 2.92 -14.36 -3.08
CA PRO A 101 4.08 -15.13 -2.65
C PRO A 101 3.86 -15.68 -1.24
N GLU A 102 4.57 -16.76 -0.93
CA GLU A 102 4.58 -17.33 0.41
C GLU A 102 5.32 -16.39 1.36
N ILE A 103 4.95 -16.41 2.64
CA ILE A 103 5.69 -15.70 3.69
C ILE A 103 6.57 -16.74 4.38
N ASN A 104 7.89 -16.50 4.44
CA ASN A 104 8.93 -17.47 4.83
C ASN A 104 8.74 -18.13 6.22
N PHE A 105 7.78 -17.67 7.03
CA PHE A 105 7.50 -18.16 8.38
C PHE A 105 6.01 -18.51 8.62
N ILE A 106 5.18 -18.51 7.57
CA ILE A 106 3.76 -18.88 7.66
C ILE A 106 3.56 -20.09 6.77
N ALA A 107 3.28 -21.25 7.37
CA ALA A 107 3.03 -22.45 6.59
C ALA A 107 1.81 -22.24 5.66
N PRO A 108 1.86 -22.70 4.40
CA PRO A 108 0.77 -22.52 3.43
C PRO A 108 -0.58 -23.09 3.89
N SER A 109 -0.57 -24.04 4.83
CA SER A 109 -1.77 -24.62 5.45
C SER A 109 -2.56 -23.64 6.32
N HIS A 110 -1.96 -22.53 6.78
CA HIS A 110 -2.61 -21.54 7.64
C HIS A 110 -3.16 -20.34 6.86
N MET A 111 -4.07 -20.60 5.92
CA MET A 111 -4.62 -19.60 5.00
C MET A 111 -5.21 -18.37 5.70
N ILE A 112 -5.92 -18.53 6.81
CA ILE A 112 -6.49 -17.40 7.56
C ILE A 112 -5.39 -16.49 8.12
N LEU A 113 -4.36 -17.08 8.73
CA LEU A 113 -3.21 -16.34 9.27
C LEU A 113 -2.47 -15.61 8.16
N PHE A 114 -2.24 -16.30 7.03
CA PHE A 114 -1.64 -15.70 5.84
C PHE A 114 -2.40 -14.46 5.39
N VAL A 115 -3.72 -14.55 5.21
CA VAL A 115 -4.55 -13.42 4.75
C VAL A 115 -4.52 -12.26 5.74
N ILE A 116 -4.58 -12.54 7.04
CA ILE A 116 -4.54 -11.50 8.08
C ILE A 116 -3.18 -10.80 8.07
N VAL A 117 -2.07 -11.55 8.10
CA VAL A 117 -0.72 -10.99 8.11
C VAL A 117 -0.47 -10.21 6.83
N TRP A 118 -0.84 -10.77 5.69
CA TRP A 118 -0.74 -10.11 4.40
C TRP A 118 -1.47 -8.76 4.39
N PHE A 119 -2.73 -8.75 4.82
CA PHE A 119 -3.53 -7.53 4.87
C PHE A 119 -2.96 -6.49 5.84
N LEU A 120 -2.60 -6.92 7.05
CA LEU A 120 -2.07 -6.01 8.07
C LEU A 120 -0.70 -5.44 7.68
N ALA A 121 0.17 -6.25 7.06
CA ALA A 121 1.46 -5.81 6.56
C ALA A 121 1.28 -4.66 5.55
N HIS A 122 0.52 -4.88 4.49
CA HIS A 122 0.33 -3.87 3.44
C HIS A 122 -0.41 -2.61 3.94
N ALA A 123 -1.41 -2.79 4.83
CA ALA A 123 -2.05 -1.66 5.49
C ALA A 123 -1.02 -0.85 6.30
N SER A 124 -0.14 -1.52 7.06
CA SER A 124 0.90 -0.85 7.83
C SER A 124 1.89 -0.08 6.96
N PHE A 125 2.28 -0.61 5.80
CA PHE A 125 3.20 0.04 4.87
C PHE A 125 2.62 1.38 4.38
N PHE A 126 1.35 1.36 3.97
CA PHE A 126 0.65 2.59 3.55
C PHE A 126 0.46 3.58 4.69
N PHE A 127 0.15 3.08 5.89
CA PHE A 127 0.01 3.90 7.08
C PHE A 127 1.32 4.63 7.41
N VAL A 128 2.46 3.93 7.35
CA VAL A 128 3.78 4.53 7.53
C VAL A 128 4.06 5.55 6.43
N GLY A 129 3.69 5.27 5.17
CA GLY A 129 3.77 6.23 4.07
C GLY A 129 3.03 7.53 4.37
N LEU A 130 1.77 7.46 4.83
CA LEU A 130 0.99 8.63 5.26
C LEU A 130 1.66 9.38 6.42
N TRP A 131 2.18 8.65 7.39
CA TRP A 131 2.85 9.24 8.54
C TRP A 131 4.14 9.99 8.15
N VAL A 132 4.99 9.38 7.31
CA VAL A 132 6.21 10.02 6.80
C VAL A 132 5.86 11.25 5.97
N ALA A 133 4.88 11.15 5.05
CA ALA A 133 4.47 12.27 4.22
C ALA A 133 3.97 13.47 5.03
N ASN A 134 3.21 13.25 6.11
CA ASN A 134 2.76 14.31 7.01
C ASN A 134 3.91 14.97 7.81
N LYS A 135 5.03 14.27 8.01
CA LYS A 135 6.21 14.84 8.68
C LYS A 135 7.11 15.63 7.73
N VAL A 136 7.30 15.13 6.51
CA VAL A 136 8.24 15.70 5.54
C VAL A 136 7.61 16.86 4.76
N ILE A 137 6.33 16.74 4.40
CA ILE A 137 5.62 17.78 3.65
C ILE A 137 4.98 18.75 4.64
N LYS A 138 5.60 19.93 4.78
CA LYS A 138 5.12 21.00 5.65
C LYS A 138 3.85 21.65 5.09
N LYS A 139 3.03 22.17 6.00
CA LYS A 139 1.81 22.92 5.71
C LYS A 139 2.14 24.04 4.71
N ALA A 140 1.35 24.13 3.64
CA ALA A 140 1.37 25.27 2.72
C ALA A 140 0.74 26.50 3.38
#